data_AF-L1NWT9-F1
#
_entry.id   AF-L1NWT9-F1
#
_cell.length_a   1.000
_cell.length_b   1.000
_cell.length_c   1.000
_cell.angle_alpha   90.00
_cell.angle_beta   90.00
_cell.angle_gamma   90.00
#
_symmetry.space_group_name_H-M   'P 1'
#
loop_
_entity.id
_entity.type
_entity.pdbx_description
1 polymer ?
#
loop_
_entity_poly.entity_id
_entity_poly.type
_entity_poly.pdbx_seq_one_letter_code
_entity_poly.pdbx_strand_id
1 'polypeptide(L)'
;LYYRNKFKQLHSKNLSESALKEIYDLYLKNEWSILEDRFKDMGEKWPPGRGASFIRTIELRPGQGFDRLGGRYENGVFKDGGEYGGKVNTPYTNRALAPGSETRPYKVYEVTKPIPNVQEGEVAPWFGEEGGGTQYDLKGTEVKDSQGRVTIDEMKNEEYIREKKDQSIVLPNNRQPKDGKNK
;
A
#
# COMPACT_ATOMS: atom_id res chain seq x y z
N LEU A 1 6.30 -20.16 15.77
CA LEU A 1 6.36 -20.39 14.30
C LEU A 1 5.41 -19.47 13.51
N TYR A 2 4.13 -19.34 13.91
CA TYR A 2 3.12 -18.56 13.17
C TYR A 2 3.46 -17.06 13.02
N TYR A 3 3.89 -16.38 14.08
CA TYR A 3 4.22 -14.95 14.06
C TYR A 3 5.49 -14.59 13.27
N ARG A 4 6.47 -15.50 13.16
CA ARG A 4 7.71 -15.24 12.39
C ARG A 4 7.42 -14.95 10.92
N ASN A 5 6.43 -15.62 10.33
CA ASN A 5 6.10 -15.40 8.91
C ASN A 5 5.36 -14.08 8.68
N LYS A 6 4.70 -13.53 9.70
CA LYS A 6 3.96 -12.26 9.62
C LYS A 6 4.90 -11.04 9.64
N PHE A 7 6.04 -11.15 10.33
CA PHE A 7 7.01 -10.06 10.51
C PHE A 7 8.36 -10.37 9.89
N LYS A 8 8.37 -10.77 8.60
CA LYS A 8 9.62 -11.07 7.87
C LYS A 8 10.64 -9.92 7.92
N GLN A 9 10.17 -8.67 7.94
CA GLN A 9 11.05 -7.50 8.04
C GLN A 9 11.86 -7.45 9.36
N LEU A 10 11.38 -8.11 10.42
CA LEU A 10 12.07 -8.17 11.70
C LEU A 10 13.06 -9.33 11.83
N HIS A 11 13.20 -10.19 10.81
CA HIS A 11 14.09 -11.36 10.89
C HIS A 11 15.55 -10.97 11.13
N SER A 12 16.00 -9.87 10.55
CA SER A 12 17.37 -9.36 10.74
C SER A 12 17.63 -8.76 12.12
N LYS A 13 16.57 -8.49 12.91
CA LYS A 13 16.67 -7.87 14.23
C LYS A 13 16.97 -8.87 15.34
N ASN A 14 16.95 -10.17 15.05
CA ASN A 14 17.25 -11.25 16.02
C ASN A 14 16.47 -11.13 17.34
N LEU A 15 15.20 -10.69 17.27
CA LEU A 15 14.35 -10.54 18.45
C LEU A 15 14.10 -11.89 19.14
N SER A 16 13.96 -11.86 20.46
CA SER A 16 13.51 -13.03 21.21
C SER A 16 12.10 -13.45 20.79
N GLU A 17 11.77 -14.73 21.02
CA GLU A 17 10.42 -15.23 20.76
C GLU A 17 9.35 -14.47 21.58
N SER A 18 9.67 -14.05 22.81
CA SER A 18 8.77 -13.26 23.63
C SER A 18 8.50 -11.87 23.04
N ALA A 19 9.52 -11.20 22.53
CA ALA A 19 9.37 -9.90 21.88
C ALA A 19 8.55 -10.01 20.58
N LEU A 20 8.81 -11.04 19.77
CA LEU A 20 8.00 -11.31 18.57
C LEU A 20 6.53 -11.62 18.91
N LYS A 21 6.29 -12.33 20.02
CA LYS A 21 4.92 -12.59 20.49
C LYS A 21 4.23 -11.31 20.96
N GLU A 22 4.91 -10.45 21.71
CA GLU A 22 4.35 -9.16 22.15
C GLU A 22 3.93 -8.29 20.94
N ILE A 23 4.81 -8.19 19.94
CA ILE A 23 4.52 -7.48 18.68
C ILE A 23 3.31 -8.10 17.98
N TYR A 24 3.21 -9.44 17.96
CA TYR A 24 2.08 -10.13 17.37
C TYR A 24 0.76 -9.87 18.13
N ASP A 25 0.80 -9.85 19.46
CA ASP A 25 -0.37 -9.57 20.30
C ASP A 25 -0.85 -8.12 20.10
N LEU A 26 0.06 -7.15 19.97
CA LEU A 26 -0.26 -5.76 19.63
C LEU A 26 -0.90 -5.64 18.24
N TYR A 27 -0.37 -6.37 17.25
CA TYR A 27 -0.92 -6.43 15.90
C TYR A 27 -2.35 -6.95 15.90
N LEU A 28 -2.63 -8.04 16.62
CA LEU A 28 -3.97 -8.60 16.72
C LEU A 28 -4.97 -7.68 17.43
N LYS A 29 -4.48 -6.82 18.34
CA LYS A 29 -5.30 -5.83 19.06
C LYS A 29 -5.45 -4.51 18.31
N ASN A 30 -4.86 -4.36 17.13
CA ASN A 30 -4.83 -3.11 16.37
C ASN A 30 -4.18 -1.94 17.15
N GLU A 31 -3.18 -2.22 17.99
CA GLU A 31 -2.44 -1.22 18.77
C GLU A 31 -1.38 -0.50 17.90
N TRP A 32 -1.84 0.13 16.82
CA TRP A 32 -1.00 0.64 15.73
C TRP A 32 -0.02 1.72 16.16
N SER A 33 -0.43 2.63 17.06
CA SER A 33 0.47 3.66 17.57
C SER A 33 1.66 3.06 18.33
N ILE A 34 1.41 2.05 19.17
CA ILE A 34 2.46 1.36 19.93
C ILE A 34 3.38 0.58 18.97
N LEU A 35 2.80 -0.06 17.95
CA LEU A 35 3.57 -0.74 16.92
C LEU A 35 4.45 0.22 16.11
N GLU A 36 3.95 1.40 15.75
CA GLU A 36 4.72 2.39 15.01
C GLU A 36 5.94 2.86 15.80
N ASP A 37 5.77 3.18 17.08
CA ASP A 37 6.89 3.55 17.96
C ASP A 37 7.92 2.42 18.07
N ARG A 38 7.47 1.18 18.30
CA ARG A 38 8.35 0.01 18.41
C ARG A 38 9.12 -0.25 17.11
N PHE A 39 8.45 -0.15 15.96
CA PHE A 39 9.09 -0.38 14.66
C PHE A 39 10.12 0.71 14.37
N LYS A 40 9.79 1.97 14.68
CA LYS A 40 10.71 3.09 14.58
C LYS A 40 11.94 2.91 15.47
N ASP A 41 11.78 2.47 16.71
CA ASP A 41 12.89 2.17 17.63
C ASP A 41 13.81 1.07 17.08
N MET A 42 13.25 0.11 16.33
CA MET A 42 14.00 -0.93 15.63
C MET A 42 14.59 -0.47 14.28
N GLY A 43 14.40 0.78 13.87
CA GLY A 43 14.83 1.31 12.58
C GLY A 43 13.98 0.82 11.39
N GLU A 44 12.79 0.30 11.64
CA GLU A 44 11.83 -0.11 10.61
C GLU A 44 10.89 1.06 10.26
N LYS A 45 10.90 1.45 8.99
CA LYS A 45 10.06 2.55 8.49
C LYS A 45 8.61 2.12 8.23
N TRP A 46 8.41 0.90 7.78
CA TRP A 46 7.15 0.45 7.20
C TRP A 46 6.33 -0.39 8.19
N PRO A 47 4.99 -0.31 8.12
CA PRO A 47 4.12 -1.11 8.96
C PRO A 47 4.33 -2.61 8.71
N PRO A 48 4.11 -3.46 9.74
CA PRO A 48 4.10 -4.90 9.55
C PRO A 48 2.97 -5.37 8.63
N GLY A 49 3.01 -6.66 8.27
CA GLY A 49 1.87 -7.30 7.59
C GLY A 49 1.53 -6.68 6.24
N ARG A 50 2.54 -6.19 5.51
CA ARG A 50 2.37 -5.45 4.23
C ARG A 50 1.50 -4.20 4.38
N GLY A 51 1.50 -3.60 5.57
CA GLY A 51 0.71 -2.41 5.87
C GLY A 51 -0.78 -2.63 5.99
N ALA A 52 -1.21 -3.86 6.24
CA ALA A 52 -2.62 -4.20 6.40
C ALA A 52 -2.93 -4.83 7.76
N SER A 53 -4.08 -4.47 8.33
CA SER A 53 -4.66 -5.10 9.54
C SER A 53 -5.20 -6.50 9.22
N PHE A 54 -5.74 -6.67 8.02
CA PHE A 54 -6.25 -7.93 7.49
C PHE A 54 -5.91 -8.05 6.00
N ILE A 55 -5.68 -9.27 5.53
CA ILE A 55 -5.45 -9.57 4.10
C ILE A 55 -6.30 -10.78 3.70
N ARG A 56 -6.95 -10.68 2.56
CA ARG A 56 -7.52 -11.83 1.83
C ARG A 56 -7.02 -11.86 0.39
N THR A 57 -6.92 -13.06 -0.17
CA THR A 57 -6.62 -13.24 -1.58
C THR A 57 -7.89 -13.12 -2.41
N ILE A 58 -7.86 -12.29 -3.44
CA ILE A 58 -8.95 -12.07 -4.39
C ILE A 58 -8.45 -12.17 -5.83
N GLU A 59 -9.40 -12.13 -6.75
CA GLU A 59 -9.16 -11.82 -8.16
C GLU A 59 -9.77 -10.45 -8.45
N LEU A 60 -8.98 -9.54 -9.03
CA LEU A 60 -9.54 -8.32 -9.62
C LEU A 60 -10.06 -8.64 -11.03
N ARG A 61 -11.34 -8.38 -11.26
CA ARG A 61 -12.07 -8.70 -12.49
C ARG A 61 -12.10 -7.52 -13.45
N PRO A 62 -12.22 -7.78 -14.77
CA PRO A 62 -12.40 -6.74 -15.76
C PRO A 62 -13.52 -5.75 -15.39
N GLY A 63 -13.27 -4.46 -15.62
CA GLY A 63 -14.17 -3.35 -15.27
C GLY A 63 -14.02 -2.83 -13.84
N GLN A 64 -13.40 -3.58 -12.92
CA GLN A 64 -13.04 -3.04 -11.60
C GLN A 64 -11.94 -2.00 -11.73
N GLY A 65 -11.94 -1.02 -10.82
CA GLY A 65 -10.94 0.04 -10.78
C GLY A 65 -10.13 0.04 -9.49
N PHE A 66 -8.88 0.46 -9.60
CA PHE A 66 -8.04 0.85 -8.47
C PHE A 66 -7.27 2.10 -8.85
N ASP A 67 -6.74 2.80 -7.85
CA ASP A 67 -5.95 4.00 -8.07
C ASP A 67 -4.60 3.90 -7.35
N ARG A 68 -3.68 4.79 -7.70
CA ARG A 68 -2.36 4.80 -7.10
C ARG A 68 -1.82 6.20 -7.05
N LEU A 69 -1.20 6.50 -5.92
CA LEU A 69 -0.43 7.71 -5.69
C LEU A 69 1.04 7.28 -5.66
N GLY A 70 1.72 7.40 -6.79
CA GLY A 70 2.97 6.71 -7.05
C GLY A 70 3.56 7.00 -8.43
N GLY A 71 4.56 6.22 -8.82
CA GLY A 71 5.33 6.47 -10.04
C GLY A 71 6.11 7.78 -10.01
N ARG A 72 6.63 8.16 -11.18
CA ARG A 72 7.39 9.40 -11.42
C ARG A 72 7.45 9.69 -12.92
N TYR A 73 7.78 10.93 -13.27
CA TYR A 73 8.13 11.29 -14.64
C TYR A 73 9.65 11.23 -14.81
N GLU A 74 10.12 10.57 -15.85
CA GLU A 74 11.51 10.52 -16.28
C GLU A 74 11.58 11.00 -17.73
N ASN A 75 12.29 12.10 -17.99
CA ASN A 75 12.39 12.72 -19.32
C ASN A 75 11.02 12.95 -20.00
N GLY A 76 10.02 13.39 -19.22
CA GLY A 76 8.64 13.61 -19.69
C GLY A 76 7.79 12.35 -19.84
N VAL A 77 8.34 11.17 -19.62
CA VAL A 77 7.64 9.88 -19.72
C VAL A 77 7.26 9.40 -18.32
N PHE A 78 5.99 9.06 -18.10
CA PHE A 78 5.54 8.47 -16.84
C PHE A 78 6.03 7.02 -16.71
N LYS A 79 6.57 6.69 -15.54
CA LYS A 79 7.05 5.35 -15.15
C LYS A 79 6.52 4.98 -13.77
N ASP A 80 6.03 3.76 -13.62
CA ASP A 80 5.56 3.23 -12.35
C ASP A 80 5.97 1.76 -12.14
N GLY A 81 7.08 1.61 -11.40
CA GLY A 81 7.57 0.31 -10.94
C GLY A 81 6.88 -0.20 -9.67
N GLY A 82 5.78 0.42 -9.23
CA GLY A 82 5.06 0.02 -8.03
C GLY A 82 4.20 -1.23 -8.20
N GLU A 83 3.82 -1.84 -7.07
CA GLU A 83 3.00 -3.06 -7.02
C GLU A 83 1.73 -2.91 -6.15
N TYR A 84 1.43 -1.70 -5.67
CA TYR A 84 0.28 -1.43 -4.78
C TYR A 84 -0.72 -0.46 -5.41
N GLY A 85 -2.00 -0.74 -5.25
CA GLY A 85 -3.10 0.19 -5.53
C GLY A 85 -3.97 0.42 -4.30
N GLY A 86 -4.76 1.49 -4.29
CA GLY A 86 -5.88 1.70 -3.39
C GLY A 86 -7.21 1.51 -4.11
N LYS A 87 -8.28 1.28 -3.35
CA LYS A 87 -9.63 1.39 -3.92
C LYS A 87 -9.86 2.82 -4.40
N VAL A 88 -10.43 2.96 -5.59
CA VAL A 88 -10.74 4.27 -6.18
C VAL A 88 -11.55 5.10 -5.19
N ASN A 89 -11.23 6.40 -5.12
CA ASN A 89 -11.84 7.37 -4.22
C ASN A 89 -11.55 7.16 -2.73
N THR A 90 -10.57 6.32 -2.36
CA THR A 90 -10.10 6.27 -0.97
C THR A 90 -9.44 7.60 -0.60
N PRO A 91 -9.85 8.27 0.50
CA PRO A 91 -9.22 9.53 0.90
C PRO A 91 -7.74 9.39 1.23
N TYR A 92 -6.97 10.48 1.13
CA TYR A 92 -5.52 10.44 1.37
C TYR A 92 -5.15 9.84 2.74
N THR A 93 -5.77 10.32 3.82
CA THR A 93 -5.46 9.91 5.20
C THR A 93 -5.70 8.42 5.40
N ASN A 94 -6.72 7.87 4.74
CA ASN A 94 -7.06 6.46 4.82
C ASN A 94 -6.07 5.53 4.08
N ARG A 95 -5.10 6.09 3.35
CA ARG A 95 -4.07 5.32 2.63
C ARG A 95 -2.78 5.15 3.44
N ALA A 96 -2.63 5.85 4.56
CA ALA A 96 -1.47 5.80 5.44
C ALA A 96 -0.11 5.80 4.69
N LEU A 97 0.01 6.69 3.70
CA LEU A 97 1.21 6.77 2.87
C LEU A 97 2.32 7.55 3.58
N ALA A 98 3.57 7.16 3.32
CA ALA A 98 4.74 7.86 3.86
C ALA A 98 4.72 9.37 3.51
N PRO A 99 5.22 10.25 4.40
CA PRO A 99 5.27 11.68 4.15
C PRO A 99 5.95 12.03 2.81
N GLY A 100 5.41 13.03 2.11
CA GLY A 100 5.85 13.42 0.77
C GLY A 100 5.21 12.61 -0.35
N SER A 101 4.50 11.52 -0.03
CA SER A 101 3.76 10.75 -1.02
C SER A 101 2.77 11.63 -1.76
N GLU A 102 2.07 12.56 -1.11
CA GLU A 102 1.07 13.48 -1.72
C GLU A 102 1.53 14.24 -2.98
N THR A 103 2.84 14.35 -3.20
CA THR A 103 3.42 14.98 -4.40
C THR A 103 3.59 14.04 -5.58
N ARG A 104 3.41 12.73 -5.37
CA ARG A 104 3.56 11.72 -6.43
C ARG A 104 2.38 11.81 -7.40
N PRO A 105 2.60 11.44 -8.67
CA PRO A 105 1.53 11.33 -9.64
C PRO A 105 0.37 10.47 -9.10
N TYR A 106 -0.85 10.96 -9.29
CA TYR A 106 -2.07 10.21 -9.00
C TYR A 106 -2.66 9.69 -10.29
N LYS A 107 -2.96 8.39 -10.33
CA LYS A 107 -3.44 7.67 -11.51
C LYS A 107 -4.57 6.72 -11.11
N VAL A 108 -5.57 6.59 -11.98
CA VAL A 108 -6.63 5.58 -11.85
C VAL A 108 -6.50 4.58 -12.98
N TYR A 109 -6.65 3.31 -12.64
CA TYR A 109 -6.56 2.20 -13.56
C TYR A 109 -7.88 1.42 -13.58
N GLU A 110 -8.26 0.98 -14.77
CA GLU A 110 -9.30 -0.04 -14.96
C GLU A 110 -8.64 -1.36 -15.28
N VAL A 111 -9.12 -2.42 -14.65
CA VAL A 111 -8.73 -3.80 -14.95
C VAL A 111 -9.39 -4.22 -16.26
N THR A 112 -8.60 -4.76 -17.19
CA THR A 112 -9.03 -5.17 -18.53
C THR A 112 -8.98 -6.69 -18.72
N LYS A 113 -8.15 -7.40 -17.95
CA LYS A 113 -8.07 -8.87 -17.87
C LYS A 113 -8.10 -9.30 -16.40
N PRO A 114 -8.61 -10.49 -16.04
CA PRO A 114 -8.59 -10.96 -14.66
C PRO A 114 -7.17 -10.97 -14.09
N ILE A 115 -6.98 -10.40 -12.89
CA ILE A 115 -5.71 -10.40 -12.16
C ILE A 115 -5.89 -11.31 -10.94
N PRO A 116 -5.41 -12.56 -10.99
CA PRO A 116 -5.53 -13.49 -9.88
C PRO A 116 -4.52 -13.17 -8.77
N ASN A 117 -4.73 -13.79 -7.60
CA ASN A 117 -3.80 -13.76 -6.47
C ASN A 117 -3.45 -12.36 -5.93
N VAL A 118 -4.38 -11.41 -6.06
CA VAL A 118 -4.23 -10.07 -5.48
C VAL A 118 -4.52 -10.14 -4.00
N GLN A 119 -3.66 -9.53 -3.18
CA GLN A 119 -3.90 -9.38 -1.75
C GLN A 119 -4.68 -8.10 -1.51
N GLU A 120 -5.96 -8.23 -1.21
CA GLU A 120 -6.77 -7.13 -0.72
C GLU A 120 -6.63 -7.02 0.79
N GLY A 121 -6.34 -5.82 1.29
CA GLY A 121 -6.25 -5.58 2.72
C GLY A 121 -6.82 -4.24 3.15
N GLU A 122 -7.20 -4.17 4.42
CA GLU A 122 -7.51 -2.92 5.08
C GLU A 122 -6.21 -2.27 5.56
N VAL A 123 -5.97 -1.03 5.13
CA VAL A 123 -4.73 -0.28 5.42
C VAL A 123 -4.63 -0.01 6.92
N ALA A 124 -3.51 -0.41 7.53
CA ALA A 124 -3.23 -0.07 8.91
C ALA A 124 -2.95 1.44 9.08
N PRO A 125 -3.42 2.08 10.15
CA PRO A 125 -2.94 3.40 10.57
C PRO A 125 -1.41 3.39 10.67
N TRP A 126 -0.75 4.37 10.06
CA TRP A 126 0.71 4.51 10.07
C TRP A 126 1.13 5.91 9.61
N PHE A 127 2.37 6.32 9.90
CA PHE A 127 2.91 7.66 9.57
C PHE A 127 2.06 8.82 10.11
N GLY A 128 1.34 8.59 11.21
CA GLY A 128 0.41 9.55 11.80
C GLY A 128 -0.86 9.80 10.96
N GLU A 129 -1.16 8.93 9.99
CA GLU A 129 -2.36 8.97 9.15
C GLU A 129 -3.36 7.88 9.59
N GLU A 130 -4.65 8.11 9.32
CA GLU A 130 -5.76 7.33 9.88
C GLU A 130 -5.82 5.86 9.39
N GLY A 131 -5.41 5.57 8.15
CA GLY A 131 -5.61 4.25 7.57
C GLY A 131 -7.10 3.87 7.41
N GLY A 132 -7.41 2.58 7.36
CA GLY A 132 -8.77 2.06 7.19
C GLY A 132 -9.29 2.04 5.74
N GLY A 133 -8.49 2.51 4.77
CA GLY A 133 -8.79 2.36 3.34
C GLY A 133 -8.59 0.91 2.87
N THR A 134 -9.05 0.59 1.65
CA THR A 134 -8.73 -0.68 1.01
C THR A 134 -7.51 -0.53 0.11
N GLN A 135 -6.52 -1.42 0.26
CA GLN A 135 -5.38 -1.54 -0.64
C GLN A 135 -5.40 -2.89 -1.38
N TYR A 136 -4.74 -2.90 -2.53
CA TYR A 136 -4.48 -4.07 -3.34
C TYR A 136 -2.96 -4.20 -3.52
N ASP A 137 -2.39 -5.26 -2.97
CA ASP A 137 -1.02 -5.69 -3.22
C ASP A 137 -1.02 -6.72 -4.35
N LEU A 138 -0.43 -6.33 -5.48
CA LEU A 138 -0.47 -7.08 -6.72
C LEU A 138 0.64 -8.12 -6.80
N LYS A 139 1.58 -8.15 -5.86
CA LYS A 139 2.81 -8.97 -5.93
C LYS A 139 2.56 -10.47 -6.11
N GLY A 140 1.40 -10.97 -5.69
CA GLY A 140 1.03 -12.38 -5.79
C GLY A 140 0.60 -12.84 -7.19
N THR A 141 0.35 -11.92 -8.13
CA THR A 141 -0.04 -12.26 -9.50
C THR A 141 1.10 -12.87 -10.32
N GLU A 142 0.76 -13.51 -11.44
CA GLU A 142 1.72 -14.06 -12.40
C GLU A 142 2.10 -13.07 -13.52
N VAL A 143 1.50 -11.88 -13.53
CA VAL A 143 1.87 -10.79 -14.45
C VAL A 143 3.17 -10.15 -13.96
N LYS A 144 4.29 -10.64 -14.48
CA LYS A 144 5.64 -10.26 -14.08
C LYS A 144 6.46 -9.91 -15.30
N ASP A 145 7.35 -8.94 -15.14
CA ASP A 145 8.32 -8.59 -16.18
C ASP A 145 9.37 -9.70 -16.36
N SER A 146 10.28 -9.52 -17.33
CA SER A 146 11.38 -10.45 -17.60
C SER A 146 12.34 -10.68 -16.43
N GLN A 147 12.28 -9.85 -15.37
CA GLN A 147 13.05 -9.97 -14.14
C GLN A 147 12.24 -10.59 -13.00
N GLY A 148 11.00 -11.02 -13.26
CA GLY A 148 10.09 -11.61 -12.28
C GLY A 148 9.43 -10.58 -11.36
N ARG A 149 9.46 -9.28 -11.71
CA ARG A 149 8.88 -8.21 -10.89
C ARG A 149 7.45 -7.91 -11.35
N VAL A 150 6.55 -7.73 -10.39
CA VAL A 150 5.22 -7.19 -10.65
C VAL A 150 5.29 -5.67 -10.64
N THR A 151 4.91 -5.02 -11.74
CA THR A 151 4.89 -3.55 -11.80
C THR A 151 3.63 -3.04 -12.51
N ILE A 152 3.19 -1.82 -12.15
CA ILE A 152 2.11 -1.11 -12.87
C ILE A 152 2.46 -0.92 -14.34
N ASP A 153 3.72 -0.60 -14.67
CA ASP A 153 4.16 -0.51 -16.07
C ASP A 153 3.99 -1.83 -16.81
N GLU A 154 4.39 -2.95 -16.22
CA GLU A 154 4.22 -4.26 -16.85
C GLU A 154 2.76 -4.65 -17.02
N MET A 155 1.92 -4.42 -16.01
CA MET A 155 0.49 -4.68 -16.12
C MET A 155 -0.19 -3.88 -17.24
N LYS A 156 0.29 -2.66 -17.52
CA LYS A 156 -0.19 -1.87 -18.66
C LYS A 156 0.33 -2.45 -19.97
N ASN A 157 1.61 -2.81 -20.04
CA ASN A 157 2.23 -3.36 -21.26
C ASN A 157 1.54 -4.67 -21.70
N GLU A 158 1.23 -5.54 -20.74
CA GLU A 158 0.52 -6.82 -20.96
C GLU A 158 -1.01 -6.66 -21.02
N GLU A 159 -1.49 -5.41 -20.99
CA GLU A 159 -2.91 -5.02 -21.11
C GLU A 159 -3.82 -5.67 -20.06
N TYR A 160 -3.32 -5.91 -18.85
CA TYR A 160 -4.14 -6.31 -17.70
C TYR A 160 -4.85 -5.12 -17.06
N ILE A 161 -4.27 -3.93 -17.22
CA ILE A 161 -4.86 -2.67 -16.79
C ILE A 161 -4.71 -1.59 -17.86
N ARG A 162 -5.59 -0.61 -17.85
CA ARG A 162 -5.47 0.63 -18.62
C ARG A 162 -5.66 1.85 -17.73
N GLU A 163 -4.90 2.91 -18.00
CA GLU A 163 -5.08 4.19 -17.31
C GLU A 163 -6.38 4.86 -17.78
N LYS A 164 -7.22 5.30 -16.84
CA LYS A 164 -8.36 6.18 -17.13
C LYS A 164 -7.85 7.61 -17.32
N LYS A 165 -7.99 8.15 -18.53
CA LYS A 165 -7.49 9.50 -18.91
C LYS A 165 -8.60 10.54 -19.08
N ASP A 166 -9.84 10.08 -18.99
CA ASP A 166 -11.08 10.72 -19.40
C ASP A 166 -11.76 11.50 -18.28
N GLN A 167 -11.12 11.63 -17.11
CA GLN A 167 -11.67 12.37 -15.98
C GLN A 167 -10.61 13.26 -15.34
N SER A 168 -11.03 14.41 -14.79
CA SER A 168 -10.23 15.21 -13.88
C SER A 168 -10.07 14.42 -12.59
N ILE A 169 -9.04 13.59 -12.50
CA ILE A 169 -8.84 12.72 -11.35
C ILE A 169 -8.18 13.54 -10.24
N VAL A 170 -8.98 14.07 -9.33
CA VAL A 170 -8.50 14.69 -8.09
C VAL A 170 -8.56 13.63 -6.99
N LEU A 171 -7.46 13.44 -6.29
CA LEU A 171 -7.45 12.57 -5.11
C LEU A 171 -8.42 13.15 -4.06
N PRO A 172 -9.37 12.36 -3.54
CA PRO A 172 -10.20 12.82 -2.43
C PRO A 172 -9.32 13.15 -1.22
N ASN A 173 -9.34 14.42 -0.80
CA ASN A 173 -8.57 14.88 0.33
C ASN A 173 -9.47 15.00 1.57
N ASN A 174 -9.08 14.33 2.64
CA ASN A 174 -9.69 14.47 3.97
C ASN A 174 -8.81 15.27 4.94
N ARG A 175 -7.62 15.73 4.54
CA ARG A 175 -6.84 16.63 5.40
C ARG A 175 -7.61 17.95 5.50
N GLN A 176 -8.32 18.13 6.62
CA GLN A 176 -8.63 19.48 7.10
C GLN A 176 -7.30 20.26 7.08
N PRO A 177 -7.30 21.55 6.70
CA PRO A 177 -6.15 22.39 6.96
C PRO A 177 -5.78 22.15 8.43
N LYS A 178 -4.56 21.68 8.70
CA LYS A 178 -4.07 21.74 10.08
C LYS A 178 -4.15 23.22 10.41
N ASP A 179 -5.08 23.58 11.29
CA ASP A 179 -5.24 24.96 11.74
C ASP A 179 -3.85 25.51 11.94
N GLY A 180 -3.54 26.55 11.18
CA GLY A 180 -2.30 27.29 11.33
C GLY A 180 -2.23 27.70 12.79
N LYS A 181 -1.47 26.95 13.59
CA LYS A 181 -1.08 27.43 14.91
C LYS A 181 -0.14 28.58 14.65
N ASN A 182 -0.75 29.76 14.59
CA ASN A 182 -0.19 31.00 15.11
C ASN A 182 0.53 30.68 16.43
N LYS A 183 1.87 30.62 16.38
CA LYS A 183 2.83 31.41 17.17
C LYS A 183 4.23 30.85 16.99
#